data_AF-A0A7H4PR76-F1
#
_entry.id   AF-A0A7H4PR76-F1
#
_cell.length_a   1.000
_cell.length_b   1.000
_cell.length_c   1.000
_cell.angle_alpha   90.00
_cell.angle_beta   90.00
_cell.angle_gamma   90.00
#
_symmetry.space_group_name_H-M   'P 1'
#
loop_
_entity.id
_entity.type
_entity.pdbx_description
1 polymer ?
#
loop_
_entity_poly.entity_id
_entity_poly.type
_entity_poly.pdbx_seq_one_letter_code
_entity_poly.pdbx_strand_id
1 'polypeptide(L)'
;MRRGIAELNGQGEVAGGVVILRSGKNARDVITAVRDKLETLKASLPEGVEIVTTYDRSQLIDRAIDNLSSKLLEEFIVVAIVCALFLWHVRSALVAIISLPLGLCIAFIVMHFQGLNANIMSLGGIAIAVGAMVDAAIVMIENAHKRLEEWDHQHPGEQIDNATRWKVITDALRGSGTRVVHLAC
;
A
#
# COMPACT_ATOMS: atom_id res chain seq x y z
N MET A 1 16.56 -45.57 -19.09
CA MET A 1 16.80 -44.13 -19.35
C MET A 1 16.30 -43.33 -18.15
N ARG A 2 17.21 -42.66 -17.42
CA ARG A 2 16.84 -41.73 -16.34
C ARG A 2 16.54 -40.36 -16.97
N ARG A 3 15.32 -39.85 -16.79
CA ARG A 3 14.83 -38.62 -17.47
C ARG A 3 14.86 -37.37 -16.59
N GLY A 4 15.30 -37.48 -15.34
CA GLY A 4 15.42 -36.35 -14.41
C GLY A 4 16.76 -36.39 -13.69
N ILE A 5 17.50 -35.29 -13.79
CA ILE A 5 18.76 -35.04 -13.09
C ILE A 5 18.54 -33.76 -12.29
N ALA A 6 18.91 -33.77 -11.01
CA ALA A 6 18.95 -32.60 -10.17
C ALA A 6 20.39 -32.46 -9.66
N GLU A 7 20.93 -31.26 -9.75
CA GLU A 7 22.29 -30.93 -9.36
C GLU A 7 22.23 -29.72 -8.42
N LEU A 8 23.12 -29.70 -7.43
CA LEU A 8 23.19 -28.61 -6.46
C LEU A 8 24.54 -27.89 -6.60
N ASN A 9 24.48 -26.61 -6.99
CA ASN A 9 25.62 -25.68 -6.98
C ASN A 9 26.88 -26.15 -7.72
N GLY A 10 26.81 -26.96 -8.78
CA GLY A 10 28.01 -27.39 -9.50
C GLY A 10 28.78 -28.55 -8.86
N GLN A 11 28.32 -29.09 -7.72
CA GLN A 11 29.12 -30.00 -6.87
C GLN A 11 28.69 -31.47 -6.93
N GLY A 12 27.67 -31.79 -7.72
CA GLY A 12 27.23 -33.17 -7.93
C GLY A 12 25.71 -33.34 -7.99
N GLU A 13 25.29 -34.50 -8.49
CA GLU A 13 23.88 -34.87 -8.54
C GLU A 13 23.32 -35.13 -7.14
N VAL A 14 22.14 -34.59 -6.87
CA VAL A 14 21.42 -34.74 -5.61
C VAL A 14 20.00 -35.24 -5.84
N ALA A 15 19.38 -35.79 -4.79
CA ALA A 15 17.94 -36.05 -4.78
C ALA A 15 17.19 -34.78 -4.37
N GLY A 16 16.25 -34.33 -5.21
CA GLY A 16 15.42 -33.15 -4.94
C GLY A 16 13.93 -33.50 -4.77
N GLY A 17 13.19 -32.64 -4.08
CA GLY A 17 11.75 -32.72 -3.94
C GLY A 17 11.10 -31.34 -4.10
N VAL A 18 9.90 -31.28 -4.69
CA VAL A 18 9.18 -30.03 -4.92
C VAL A 18 7.81 -30.12 -4.23
N VAL A 19 7.48 -29.13 -3.40
CA VAL A 19 6.15 -29.03 -2.79
C VAL A 19 5.26 -28.21 -3.71
N ILE A 20 4.20 -28.83 -4.23
CA ILE A 20 3.23 -28.17 -5.12
C ILE A 20 2.06 -27.65 -4.28
N LEU A 21 1.84 -26.35 -4.34
CA LEU A 21 0.72 -25.68 -3.66
C LEU A 21 -0.59 -25.96 -4.41
N ARG A 22 -1.66 -26.24 -3.66
CA ARG A 22 -3.01 -26.30 -4.24
C ARG A 22 -3.44 -24.91 -4.70
N SER A 23 -3.98 -24.81 -5.91
CA SER A 23 -4.45 -23.54 -6.47
C SER A 23 -5.45 -22.85 -5.54
N GLY A 24 -5.27 -21.54 -5.33
CA GLY A 24 -6.12 -20.72 -4.44
C GLY A 24 -5.85 -20.88 -2.94
N LYS A 25 -4.80 -21.61 -2.52
CA LYS A 25 -4.40 -21.68 -1.11
C LYS A 25 -3.26 -20.70 -0.80
N ASN A 26 -3.16 -20.28 0.45
CA ASN A 26 -2.15 -19.35 0.91
C ASN A 26 -0.76 -20.02 0.89
N ALA A 27 0.16 -19.44 0.11
CA ALA A 27 1.52 -19.95 0.00
C ALA A 27 2.28 -19.85 1.33
N ARG A 28 2.07 -18.79 2.11
CA ARG A 28 2.78 -18.55 3.37
C ARG A 28 2.46 -19.62 4.40
N ASP A 29 1.17 -19.89 4.62
CA ASP A 29 0.73 -20.88 5.59
C ASP A 29 1.25 -22.28 5.27
N VAL A 30 1.26 -22.65 3.99
CA VAL A 30 1.78 -23.95 3.53
C VAL A 30 3.29 -24.03 3.70
N ILE A 31 4.04 -22.97 3.38
CA ILE A 31 5.49 -22.95 3.57
C ILE A 31 5.84 -23.07 5.05
N THR A 32 5.15 -22.34 5.94
CA THR A 32 5.34 -22.45 7.39
C THR A 32 5.07 -23.89 7.87
N ALA A 33 3.94 -24.48 7.49
CA ALA A 33 3.60 -25.85 7.89
C ALA A 33 4.60 -26.89 7.36
N VAL A 34 5.11 -26.71 6.13
CA VAL A 34 6.16 -27.57 5.56
C VAL A 34 7.45 -27.42 6.35
N ARG A 35 7.86 -26.19 6.69
CA ARG A 35 9.07 -25.92 7.44
C ARG A 35 9.02 -26.54 8.84
N ASP A 36 7.91 -26.37 9.56
CA ASP A 36 7.69 -26.99 10.86
C ASP A 36 7.74 -28.52 10.76
N LYS A 37 7.15 -29.08 9.70
CA LYS A 37 7.20 -30.53 9.48
C LYS A 37 8.62 -31.02 9.18
N LEU A 38 9.39 -30.27 8.39
CA LEU A 38 10.78 -30.60 8.11
C LEU A 38 11.65 -30.56 9.38
N GLU A 39 11.45 -29.60 10.27
CA GLU A 39 12.12 -29.57 11.58
C GLU A 39 11.78 -30.81 12.42
N THR A 40 10.51 -31.23 12.45
CA THR A 40 10.16 -32.48 13.15
C THR A 40 10.78 -33.74 12.53
N LEU A 41 10.97 -33.74 11.21
CA LEU A 41 11.54 -34.88 10.47
C LEU A 41 13.06 -34.92 10.55
N LYS A 42 13.74 -33.80 10.82
CA LYS A 42 15.21 -33.76 10.97
C LYS A 42 15.72 -34.74 12.01
N ALA A 43 14.98 -34.93 13.11
CA ALA A 43 15.33 -35.89 14.16
C ALA A 43 15.28 -37.37 13.69
N SER A 44 14.56 -37.65 12.61
CA SER A 44 14.41 -38.99 12.04
C SER A 44 15.31 -39.21 10.81
N LEU A 45 16.12 -38.24 10.42
CA LEU A 45 17.02 -38.36 9.27
C LEU A 45 18.27 -39.18 9.64
N PRO A 46 18.79 -39.99 8.70
CA PRO A 46 20.07 -40.68 8.88
C PRO A 46 21.21 -39.67 9.12
N GLU A 47 22.24 -40.10 9.86
CA GLU A 47 23.45 -39.29 10.05
C GLU A 47 24.06 -38.89 8.70
N GLY A 48 24.37 -37.59 8.55
CA GLY A 48 24.96 -37.02 7.34
C GLY A 48 23.97 -36.53 6.29
N VAL A 49 22.64 -36.65 6.51
CA VAL A 49 21.62 -36.11 5.59
C VAL A 49 21.21 -34.70 6.00
N GLU A 50 21.46 -33.73 5.11
CA GLU A 50 21.04 -32.33 5.28
C GLU A 50 20.00 -31.92 4.23
N ILE A 51 18.94 -31.22 4.66
CA ILE A 51 17.91 -30.69 3.77
C ILE A 51 18.21 -29.22 3.48
N VAL A 52 18.74 -28.95 2.29
CA VAL A 52 19.03 -27.59 1.81
C VAL A 52 17.85 -27.07 0.98
N THR A 53 17.25 -25.96 1.41
CA THR A 53 16.12 -25.34 0.68
C THR A 53 16.64 -24.53 -0.51
N THR A 54 16.27 -24.90 -1.74
CA THR A 54 16.77 -24.23 -2.96
C THR A 54 15.87 -23.11 -3.47
N TYR A 55 14.59 -23.12 -3.11
CA TYR A 55 13.64 -22.09 -3.54
C TYR A 55 12.55 -21.88 -2.50
N ASP A 56 12.48 -20.66 -1.94
CA ASP A 56 11.49 -20.27 -0.95
C ASP A 56 10.76 -18.99 -1.41
N ARG A 57 9.48 -19.16 -1.75
CA ARG A 57 8.61 -18.06 -2.19
C ARG A 57 8.15 -17.16 -1.04
N SER A 58 8.19 -17.62 0.21
CA SER A 58 7.77 -16.83 1.37
C SER A 58 8.64 -15.61 1.59
N GLN A 59 9.95 -15.74 1.32
CA GLN A 59 10.91 -14.64 1.45
C GLN A 59 10.62 -13.46 0.51
N LEU A 60 9.97 -13.70 -0.63
CA LEU A 60 9.53 -12.61 -1.50
C LEU A 60 8.26 -11.94 -0.97
N ILE A 61 7.34 -12.72 -0.39
CA ILE A 61 6.10 -12.20 0.20
C ILE A 61 6.44 -11.33 1.42
N ASP A 62 7.29 -11.83 2.31
CA ASP A 62 7.70 -11.10 3.52
C ASP A 62 8.44 -9.81 3.16
N ARG A 63 9.39 -9.88 2.20
CA ARG A 63 10.04 -8.68 1.69
C ARG A 63 9.06 -7.69 1.06
N ALA A 64 8.04 -8.17 0.34
CA ALA A 64 7.03 -7.27 -0.24
C ALA A 64 6.18 -6.57 0.84
N ILE A 65 5.80 -7.28 1.91
CA ILE A 65 5.04 -6.73 3.03
C ILE A 65 5.89 -5.71 3.80
N ASP A 66 7.16 -6.04 4.11
CA ASP A 66 8.06 -5.15 4.82
C ASP A 66 8.38 -3.89 4.01
N ASN A 67 8.58 -4.05 2.69
CA ASN A 67 8.82 -2.92 1.79
C ASN A 67 7.57 -2.03 1.72
N LEU A 68 6.38 -2.61 1.60
CA LEU A 68 5.15 -1.83 1.62
C LEU A 68 4.97 -1.07 2.94
N SER A 69 5.13 -1.75 4.08
CA SER A 69 4.96 -1.13 5.40
C SER A 69 5.93 0.04 5.59
N SER A 70 7.20 -0.15 5.22
CA SER A 70 8.21 0.92 5.28
C SER A 70 7.92 2.07 4.31
N LYS A 71 7.46 1.78 3.08
CA LYS A 71 7.12 2.82 2.10
C LYS A 71 5.92 3.64 2.52
N LEU A 72 4.90 3.02 3.09
CA LEU A 72 3.74 3.73 3.64
C LEU A 72 4.13 4.65 4.81
N LEU A 73 5.06 4.20 5.66
CA LEU A 73 5.59 5.03 6.74
C LEU A 73 6.39 6.23 6.18
N GLU A 74 7.25 6.00 5.19
CA GLU A 74 7.99 7.07 4.51
C GLU A 74 7.03 8.08 3.85
N GLU A 75 6.03 7.60 3.10
CA GLU A 75 5.02 8.46 2.46
C GLU A 75 4.24 9.27 3.50
N PHE A 76 3.81 8.65 4.59
CA PHE A 76 3.12 9.32 5.68
C PHE A 76 3.96 10.46 6.28
N ILE A 77 5.25 10.21 6.53
CA ILE A 77 6.16 11.21 7.07
C ILE A 77 6.37 12.37 6.08
N VAL A 78 6.61 12.06 4.80
CA VAL A 78 6.80 13.09 3.77
C VAL A 78 5.55 13.96 3.64
N VAL A 79 4.37 13.36 3.59
CA VAL A 79 3.10 14.10 3.50
C VAL A 79 2.86 14.94 4.74
N ALA A 80 3.17 14.43 5.93
CA ALA A 80 3.07 15.20 7.17
C ALA A 80 3.99 16.43 7.16
N ILE A 81 5.24 16.30 6.67
CA ILE A 81 6.18 17.41 6.54
C ILE A 81 5.70 18.45 5.52
N VAL A 82 5.30 18.01 4.32
CA VAL A 82 4.77 18.89 3.27
C VAL A 82 3.55 19.65 3.80
N CYS A 83 2.61 18.95 4.43
CA CYS A 83 1.45 19.58 5.03
C CYS A 83 1.84 20.59 6.14
N ALA A 84 2.81 20.27 7.00
CA ALA A 84 3.27 21.19 8.04
C ALA A 84 3.94 22.46 7.46
N LEU A 85 4.63 22.34 6.32
CA LEU A 85 5.28 23.46 5.64
C LEU A 85 4.30 24.36 4.87
N PHE A 86 3.31 23.78 4.18
CA PHE A 86 2.36 24.53 3.35
C PHE A 86 1.12 25.00 4.12
N LEU A 87 0.64 24.20 5.08
CA LEU A 87 -0.56 24.47 5.84
C LEU A 87 -0.16 24.76 7.28
N TRP A 88 0.14 26.03 7.58
CA TRP A 88 0.26 26.53 8.96
C TRP A 88 -1.02 26.26 9.80
N HIS A 89 -2.09 25.78 9.16
CA HIS A 89 -3.27 25.18 9.78
C HIS A 89 -3.26 23.64 9.75
N VAL A 90 -2.78 23.07 10.87
CA VAL A 90 -2.78 21.62 11.18
C VAL A 90 -4.11 20.89 10.96
N ARG A 91 -5.26 21.58 11.03
CA ARG A 91 -6.58 20.95 10.84
C ARG A 91 -6.86 20.56 9.39
N SER A 92 -6.41 21.36 8.44
CA SER A 92 -6.56 21.07 7.01
C SER A 92 -5.62 19.96 6.56
N ALA A 93 -4.39 19.96 7.08
CA ALA A 93 -3.41 18.90 6.92
C ALA A 93 -3.94 17.53 7.37
N LEU A 94 -4.65 17.49 8.50
CA LEU A 94 -5.28 16.28 9.03
C LEU A 94 -6.24 15.59 8.04
N VAL A 95 -6.93 16.35 7.18
CA VAL A 95 -7.85 15.78 6.19
C VAL A 95 -7.07 15.01 5.10
N ALA A 96 -5.98 15.58 4.60
CA ALA A 96 -5.11 14.92 3.61
C ALA A 96 -4.35 13.74 4.22
N ILE A 97 -3.94 13.84 5.49
CA ILE A 97 -3.26 12.76 6.20
C ILE A 97 -4.20 11.57 6.43
N ILE A 98 -5.48 11.80 6.73
CA ILE A 98 -6.46 10.72 6.95
C ILE A 98 -6.93 10.09 5.64
N SER A 99 -6.97 10.84 4.53
CA SER A 99 -7.41 10.30 3.24
C SER A 99 -6.47 9.23 2.68
N LEU A 100 -5.17 9.33 2.99
CA LEU A 100 -4.13 8.37 2.60
C LEU A 100 -4.36 6.94 3.14
N PRO A 101 -4.40 6.72 4.47
CA PRO A 101 -4.70 5.41 5.04
C PRO A 101 -6.05 4.87 4.55
N LEU A 102 -7.06 5.75 4.43
CA LEU A 102 -8.39 5.34 4.01
C LEU A 102 -8.40 4.83 2.56
N GLY A 103 -7.77 5.56 1.65
CA GLY A 103 -7.64 5.16 0.24
C GLY A 103 -6.87 3.85 0.09
N LEU A 104 -5.81 3.69 0.87
CA LEU A 104 -5.02 2.46 0.90
C LEU A 104 -5.82 1.26 1.44
N CYS A 105 -6.55 1.44 2.55
CA CYS A 105 -7.42 0.40 3.10
C CYS A 105 -8.46 -0.05 2.06
N ILE A 106 -9.09 0.90 1.35
CA ILE A 106 -10.05 0.58 0.29
C ILE A 106 -9.38 -0.20 -0.84
N ALA A 107 -8.18 0.20 -1.27
CA ALA A 107 -7.43 -0.52 -2.30
C ALA A 107 -7.15 -1.98 -1.88
N PHE A 108 -6.69 -2.21 -0.65
CA PHE A 108 -6.46 -3.56 -0.13
C PHE A 108 -7.74 -4.39 0.01
N ILE A 109 -8.85 -3.79 0.44
CA ILE A 109 -10.15 -4.45 0.52
C ILE A 109 -10.57 -4.93 -0.88
N VAL A 110 -10.47 -4.06 -1.89
CA VAL A 110 -10.83 -4.40 -3.28
C VAL A 110 -9.89 -5.48 -3.84
N MET A 111 -8.59 -5.38 -3.57
CA MET A 111 -7.63 -6.43 -3.95
C MET A 111 -7.98 -7.77 -3.31
N HIS A 112 -8.38 -7.78 -2.04
CA HIS A 112 -8.76 -9.00 -1.34
C HIS A 112 -10.00 -9.64 -1.98
N PHE A 113 -11.03 -8.85 -2.30
CA PHE A 113 -12.24 -9.35 -2.97
C PHE A 113 -11.96 -9.90 -4.37
N GLN A 114 -11.00 -9.33 -5.10
CA GLN A 114 -10.59 -9.82 -6.42
C GLN A 114 -9.58 -10.98 -6.36
N GLY A 115 -9.10 -11.35 -5.16
CA GLY A 115 -8.04 -12.36 -4.99
C GLY A 115 -6.69 -11.93 -5.56
N LEU A 116 -6.46 -10.62 -5.71
CA LEU A 116 -5.19 -10.07 -6.20
C LEU A 116 -4.13 -10.13 -5.11
N ASN A 117 -2.97 -10.68 -5.43
CA ASN A 117 -1.83 -10.70 -4.52
C ASN A 117 -1.13 -9.34 -4.47
N ALA A 118 -0.56 -9.03 -3.30
CA ALA A 118 0.37 -7.93 -3.10
C ALA A 118 1.70 -8.27 -3.80
N ASN A 119 1.84 -7.83 -5.04
CA ASN A 119 3.04 -8.01 -5.86
C ASN A 119 3.57 -6.65 -6.31
N ILE A 120 4.79 -6.61 -6.84
CA ILE A 120 5.47 -5.35 -7.19
C ILE A 120 4.65 -4.53 -8.21
N MET A 121 3.93 -5.18 -9.12
CA MET A 121 3.09 -4.50 -10.12
C MET A 121 1.83 -3.88 -9.49
N SER A 122 1.14 -4.61 -8.61
CA SER A 122 -0.05 -4.09 -7.91
C SER A 122 0.31 -3.00 -6.90
N LEU A 123 1.38 -3.19 -6.13
CA LEU A 123 1.91 -2.15 -5.23
C LEU A 123 2.37 -0.91 -6.00
N GLY A 124 3.02 -1.08 -7.15
CA GLY A 124 3.44 0.04 -8.00
C GLY A 124 2.25 0.87 -8.50
N GLY A 125 1.15 0.21 -8.85
CA GLY A 125 -0.11 0.90 -9.21
C GLY A 125 -0.70 1.68 -8.05
N ILE A 126 -0.71 1.10 -6.84
CA ILE A 126 -1.18 1.79 -5.63
C ILE A 126 -0.33 3.03 -5.34
N ALA A 127 1.00 2.94 -5.45
CA ALA A 127 1.90 4.07 -5.21
C ALA A 127 1.64 5.25 -6.16
N ILE A 128 1.43 4.98 -7.46
CA ILE A 128 1.08 6.03 -8.44
C ILE A 128 -0.28 6.64 -8.12
N ALA A 129 -1.28 5.81 -7.81
CA ALA A 129 -2.63 6.27 -7.49
C ALA A 129 -2.67 7.13 -6.23
N VAL A 130 -1.87 6.79 -5.22
CA VAL A 130 -1.72 7.56 -3.98
C VAL A 130 -1.23 8.98 -4.27
N GLY A 131 -0.22 9.14 -5.14
CA GLY A 131 0.29 10.46 -5.52
C GLY A 131 -0.79 11.36 -6.13
N ALA A 132 -1.54 10.83 -7.10
CA ALA A 132 -2.63 11.57 -7.74
C ALA A 132 -3.79 11.88 -6.77
N MET A 133 -4.10 10.97 -5.84
CA MET A 133 -5.13 11.16 -4.82
C MET A 133 -4.76 12.28 -3.84
N VAL A 134 -3.49 12.35 -3.41
CA VAL A 134 -3.02 13.40 -2.49
C VAL A 134 -3.02 14.76 -3.17
N ASP A 135 -2.56 14.84 -4.43
CA ASP A 135 -2.59 16.08 -5.22
C ASP A 135 -4.02 16.65 -5.32
N ALA A 136 -4.98 15.80 -5.69
CA ALA A 136 -6.40 16.13 -5.73
C ALA A 136 -6.93 16.65 -4.37
N ALA A 137 -6.54 15.99 -3.27
CA ALA A 137 -6.96 16.38 -1.93
C ALA A 137 -6.40 17.76 -1.53
N ILE A 138 -5.12 18.01 -1.81
CA ILE A 138 -4.45 19.28 -1.50
C ILE A 138 -5.10 20.43 -2.28
N VAL A 139 -5.30 20.27 -3.59
CA VAL A 139 -5.93 21.30 -4.45
C VAL A 139 -7.34 21.66 -3.96
N MET A 140 -8.14 20.65 -3.56
CA MET A 140 -9.48 20.90 -3.01
C MET A 140 -9.43 21.67 -1.68
N ILE A 141 -8.51 21.32 -0.79
CA ILE A 141 -8.33 21.98 0.51
C ILE A 141 -7.89 23.43 0.33
N GLU A 142 -6.92 23.67 -0.56
CA GLU A 142 -6.41 25.01 -0.86
C GLU A 142 -7.51 25.90 -1.45
N ASN A 143 -8.27 25.40 -2.43
CA ASN A 143 -9.36 26.17 -3.01
C ASN A 143 -10.49 26.45 -1.99
N ALA A 144 -10.79 25.51 -1.09
CA ALA A 144 -11.74 25.75 -0.01
C ALA A 144 -11.25 26.83 0.97
N HIS A 145 -9.96 26.82 1.34
CA HIS A 145 -9.37 27.87 2.17
C HIS A 145 -9.42 29.24 1.48
N LYS A 146 -9.00 29.30 0.22
CA LYS A 146 -8.99 30.54 -0.57
C LYS A 146 -10.39 31.16 -0.69
N ARG A 147 -11.41 30.34 -0.90
CA ARG A 147 -12.82 30.79 -0.98
C ARG A 147 -13.37 31.28 0.34
N LEU A 148 -12.95 30.68 1.46
CA LEU A 148 -13.31 31.16 2.80
C LEU A 148 -12.62 32.49 3.12
N GLU A 149 -11.35 32.65 2.74
CA GLU A 149 -10.59 33.90 2.91
C GLU A 149 -11.14 35.03 2.01
N GLU A 150 -11.51 34.73 0.77
CA GLU A 150 -12.20 35.67 -0.13
C GLU A 150 -13.54 36.13 0.46
N TRP A 151 -14.30 35.23 1.09
CA TRP A 151 -15.57 35.58 1.74
C TRP A 151 -15.37 36.49 2.95
N ASP A 152 -14.38 36.20 3.80
CA ASP A 152 -14.02 36.98 4.99
C ASP A 152 -13.56 38.40 4.62
N HIS A 153 -12.77 38.53 3.55
CA HIS A 153 -12.37 39.84 3.01
C HIS A 153 -13.53 40.66 2.45
N GLN A 154 -14.55 40.01 1.87
CA GLN A 154 -15.73 40.68 1.32
C GLN A 154 -16.74 41.09 2.41
N HIS A 155 -16.73 40.43 3.58
CA HIS A 155 -17.66 40.67 4.69
C HIS A 155 -16.90 40.93 6.00
N PRO A 156 -16.10 42.02 6.08
CA PRO A 156 -15.28 42.28 7.26
C PRO A 156 -16.13 42.50 8.51
N GLY A 157 -15.95 41.64 9.52
CA GLY A 157 -16.60 41.72 10.82
C GLY A 157 -17.90 40.92 10.97
N GLU A 158 -18.34 40.21 9.92
CA GLU A 158 -19.51 39.34 9.98
C GLU A 158 -19.09 37.91 10.35
N GLN A 159 -19.57 37.38 11.48
CA GLN A 159 -19.26 35.99 11.85
C GLN A 159 -19.95 35.04 10.88
N ILE A 160 -19.16 34.21 10.18
CA ILE A 160 -19.70 33.22 9.24
C ILE A 160 -20.60 32.24 10.01
N ASP A 161 -21.89 32.20 9.67
CA ASP A 161 -22.78 31.17 10.19
C ASP A 161 -22.37 29.80 9.63
N ASN A 162 -22.56 28.74 10.40
CA ASN A 162 -22.22 27.38 9.98
C ASN A 162 -22.94 26.99 8.68
N ALA A 163 -24.20 27.43 8.49
CA ALA A 163 -24.95 27.16 7.27
C ALA A 163 -24.31 27.85 6.04
N THR A 164 -23.86 29.10 6.20
CA THR A 164 -23.17 29.86 5.15
C THR A 164 -21.79 29.28 4.86
N ARG A 165 -21.05 28.87 5.89
CA ARG A 165 -19.73 28.22 5.77
C ARG A 165 -19.82 26.94 4.94
N TRP A 166 -20.81 26.08 5.23
CA TRP A 166 -21.04 24.87 4.44
C TRP A 166 -21.40 25.18 2.99
N LYS A 167 -22.17 26.24 2.74
CA LYS A 167 -22.55 26.68 1.39
C LYS A 167 -21.32 27.12 0.58
N VAL A 168 -20.48 27.97 1.16
CA VAL A 168 -19.25 28.47 0.53
C VAL A 168 -18.27 27.32 0.25
N ILE A 169 -18.09 26.39 1.20
CA ILE A 169 -17.24 25.20 1.00
C ILE A 169 -17.82 24.31 -0.11
N THR A 170 -19.13 24.07 -0.13
CA THR A 170 -19.75 23.20 -1.13
C THR A 170 -19.63 23.78 -2.55
N ASP A 171 -19.81 25.09 -2.70
CA ASP A 171 -19.62 25.77 -3.99
C ASP A 171 -18.14 25.81 -4.41
N ALA A 172 -17.22 25.95 -3.45
CA ALA A 172 -15.79 25.83 -3.71
C ALA A 172 -15.42 24.43 -4.23
N LEU A 173 -15.95 23.38 -3.62
CA LEU A 173 -15.69 22.00 -4.01
C LEU A 173 -16.28 21.66 -5.38
N ARG A 174 -17.49 22.15 -5.71
CA ARG A 174 -18.13 21.93 -7.02
C ARG A 174 -17.30 22.45 -8.19
N GLY A 175 -16.68 23.63 -8.07
CA GLY A 175 -15.83 24.21 -9.11
C GLY A 175 -14.41 23.62 -9.20
N SER A 176 -14.00 22.85 -8.19
CA SER A 176 -12.68 22.20 -8.11
C SER A 176 -12.73 20.77 -8.63
N GLY A 177 -13.79 20.03 -8.32
CA GLY A 177 -13.95 18.64 -8.74
C GLY A 177 -13.89 18.46 -10.26
N THR A 178 -14.45 19.42 -11.03
CA THR A 178 -14.38 19.39 -12.49
C THR A 178 -12.98 19.64 -13.04
N ARG A 179 -12.14 20.40 -12.32
CA ARG A 179 -10.74 20.70 -12.71
C ARG A 179 -9.78 19.57 -12.37
N VAL A 180 -9.98 18.92 -11.22
CA VAL A 180 -9.18 17.76 -10.80
C VAL A 180 -9.39 16.58 -11.75
N VAL A 181 -10.64 16.29 -12.14
CA VAL A 181 -10.95 15.23 -13.11
C VAL A 181 -10.35 15.53 -14.49
N HIS A 182 -10.20 16.81 -14.86
CA HIS A 182 -9.60 17.21 -16.13
C HIS A 182 -8.07 17.22 -16.14
N LEU A 183 -7.42 17.32 -14.97
CA LEU A 183 -5.96 17.24 -14.83
C LEU A 183 -5.45 15.79 -14.74
N ALA A 184 -6.30 14.88 -14.26
CA ALA A 184 -5.97 13.47 -14.07
C ALA A 184 -6.25 12.57 -15.30
N CYS A 185 -6.91 13.10 -16.34
CA CYS A 185 -7.14 12.46 -17.64
C CYS A 185 -6.16 13.01 -18.68
#